data_AF-A0A379YDW2-F1
#
_entry.id   AF-A0A379YDW2-F1
#
_cell.length_a   1.000
_cell.length_b   1.000
_cell.length_c   1.000
_cell.angle_alpha   90.00
_cell.angle_beta   90.00
_cell.angle_gamma   90.00
#
_symmetry.space_group_name_H-M   'P 1'
#
loop_
_entity.id
_entity.type
_entity.pdbx_description
1 polymer ?
#
loop_
_entity_poly.entity_id
_entity_poly.type
_entity_poly.pdbx_seq_one_letter_code
_entity_poly.pdbx_strand_id
1 'polypeptide(L)'
;MIASLEKGEVQVGVVWDFNGLNYRDQIDKTRFEVLIPSDGSITSGYTTIINKYAKHPNAAKLAREYIFSDAGQINLARGYARPIRAEHLTLPDDVKAKLLPAEQYKNAHPIADPAAWEQSAKALPRLWQENVIMFMQQ
;
A
#
# COMPACT_ATOMS: atom_id res chain seq x y z
N MET A 1 8.64 8.37 -7.72
CA MET A 1 7.77 9.05 -6.74
C MET A 1 8.58 9.85 -5.71
N ILE A 2 9.44 9.22 -4.90
CA ILE A 2 10.23 9.92 -3.86
C ILE A 2 10.96 11.15 -4.41
N ALA A 3 11.77 11.02 -5.47
CA ALA A 3 12.53 12.14 -6.02
C ALA A 3 11.66 13.33 -6.47
N SER A 4 10.46 13.09 -7.03
CA SER A 4 9.54 14.16 -7.44
C SER A 4 8.84 14.82 -6.25
N LEU A 5 8.53 14.07 -5.20
CA LEU A 5 8.07 14.63 -3.92
C LEU A 5 9.17 15.51 -3.31
N GLU A 6 10.41 15.00 -3.28
CA GLU A 6 11.55 15.67 -2.70
C GLU A 6 11.83 17.02 -3.37
N LYS A 7 11.73 17.07 -4.71
CA LYS A 7 11.81 18.30 -5.53
C LYS A 7 10.59 19.22 -5.41
N GLY A 8 9.50 18.77 -4.79
CA GLY A 8 8.26 19.54 -4.68
C GLY A 8 7.43 19.62 -5.96
N GLU A 9 7.66 18.72 -6.92
CA GLU A 9 6.89 18.63 -8.18
C GLU A 9 5.48 18.08 -7.94
N VAL A 10 5.31 17.25 -6.91
CA VAL A 10 4.02 16.65 -6.53
C VAL A 10 3.36 17.51 -5.47
N GLN A 11 2.21 18.10 -5.82
CA GLN A 11 1.38 18.87 -4.89
C GLN A 11 0.46 17.96 -4.06
N VAL A 12 -0.23 17.03 -4.74
CA VAL A 12 -1.09 16.01 -4.12
C VAL A 12 -0.79 14.67 -4.78
N GLY A 13 -0.49 13.65 -3.97
CA GLY A 13 -0.17 12.31 -4.46
C GLY A 13 -1.20 11.29 -3.99
N VAL A 14 -1.71 10.47 -4.92
CA VAL A 14 -2.53 9.30 -4.59
C VAL A 14 -1.60 8.11 -4.40
N VAL A 15 -1.44 7.67 -3.16
CA VAL A 15 -0.53 6.59 -2.77
C VAL A 15 -1.17 5.71 -1.69
N TRP A 16 -0.63 4.52 -1.49
CA TRP A 16 -0.93 3.74 -0.28
C TRP A 16 -0.46 4.50 0.97
N ASP A 17 -1.22 4.39 2.05
CA ASP A 17 -0.95 5.03 3.34
C ASP A 17 0.46 4.71 3.85
N PHE A 18 0.88 3.44 3.79
CA PHE A 18 2.21 3.03 4.23
C PHE A 18 3.33 3.68 3.40
N ASN A 19 3.11 3.88 2.10
CA ASN A 19 4.06 4.58 1.24
C ASN A 19 4.08 6.07 1.55
N GLY A 20 2.92 6.71 1.71
CA GLY A 20 2.83 8.12 2.08
C GLY A 20 3.54 8.42 3.39
N LEU A 21 3.28 7.62 4.43
CA LEU A 21 3.93 7.74 5.73
C LEU A 21 5.45 7.51 5.64
N ASN A 22 5.88 6.50 4.88
CA ASN A 22 7.30 6.22 4.69
C ASN A 22 8.03 7.33 3.92
N TYR A 23 7.46 7.82 2.82
CA TYR A 23 8.05 8.90 2.02
C TYR A 23 8.13 10.20 2.81
N ARG A 24 7.07 10.54 3.55
CA ARG A 24 7.06 11.68 4.48
C ARG A 24 8.20 11.58 5.49
N ASP A 25 8.39 10.40 6.08
CA ASP A 25 9.43 10.16 7.08
C ASP A 25 10.86 10.17 6.49
N GLN A 26 11.04 9.76 5.22
CA GLN A 26 12.33 9.79 4.53
C GLN A 26 12.70 11.21 4.05
N ILE A 27 11.72 12.02 3.66
CA ILE A 27 11.97 13.36 3.11
C ILE A 27 11.99 14.40 4.23
N ASP A 28 10.80 14.74 4.74
CA ASP A 28 10.59 15.70 5.83
C ASP A 28 9.11 15.64 6.24
N LYS A 29 8.87 15.40 7.54
CA LYS A 29 7.53 15.29 8.11
C LYS A 29 6.72 16.57 8.05
N THR A 30 7.38 17.71 7.98
CA THR A 30 6.73 19.03 7.98
C THR A 30 6.27 19.45 6.59
N ARG A 31 6.75 18.77 5.54
CA ARG A 31 6.43 19.11 4.14
C ARG A 31 5.15 18.46 3.63
N PHE A 32 4.72 17.36 4.23
CA PHE A 32 3.60 16.56 3.73
C PHE A 32 2.65 16.14 4.84
N GLU A 33 1.37 16.39 4.60
CA GLU A 33 0.28 15.73 5.32
C GLU A 33 -0.07 14.40 4.64
N VAL A 34 -0.34 13.37 5.44
CA VAL A 34 -0.79 12.06 4.95
C VAL A 34 -2.11 11.76 5.63
N LEU A 35 -3.16 11.54 4.85
CA LEU A 35 -4.52 11.31 5.33
C LEU A 35 -5.26 10.29 4.44
N ILE A 36 -6.34 9.72 4.98
CA ILE A 36 -7.29 8.90 4.21
C ILE A 36 -8.50 9.77 3.80
N PRO A 37 -8.93 9.77 2.52
CA PRO A 37 -10.11 10.51 2.08
C PRO A 37 -11.38 10.09 2.85
N SER A 38 -12.07 11.08 3.40
CA SER A 38 -13.22 10.85 4.29
C SER A 38 -14.49 10.37 3.59
N ASP A 39 -14.61 10.59 2.28
CA ASP A 39 -15.71 10.17 1.43
C ASP A 39 -15.60 8.69 1.00
N GLY A 40 -14.40 8.11 1.03
CA GLY A 40 -14.19 6.68 0.85
C GLY A 40 -12.78 6.33 0.38
N SER A 41 -12.36 5.10 0.68
CA SER A 41 -11.10 4.53 0.17
C SER A 41 -11.19 3.02 0.05
N ILE A 42 -10.20 2.41 -0.61
CA ILE A 42 -10.12 0.95 -0.78
C ILE A 42 -9.01 0.41 0.11
N THR A 43 -9.34 -0.65 0.86
CA THR A 43 -8.33 -1.52 1.48
C THR A 43 -8.02 -2.68 0.53
N SER A 44 -6.76 -2.82 0.16
CA SER A 44 -6.26 -3.92 -0.65
C SER A 44 -4.86 -4.31 -0.17
N GLY A 45 -4.27 -5.34 -0.78
CA GLY A 45 -3.01 -5.89 -0.33
C GLY A 45 -2.09 -6.30 -1.47
N TYR A 46 -0.86 -6.64 -1.08
CA TYR A 46 0.14 -7.24 -1.97
C TYR A 46 0.31 -8.71 -1.63
N THR A 47 0.60 -9.52 -2.64
CA THR A 47 0.93 -10.93 -2.47
C THR A 47 2.30 -11.22 -3.09
N THR A 48 3.09 -12.04 -2.40
CA THR A 48 4.31 -12.59 -3.00
C THR A 48 3.92 -13.63 -4.03
N ILE A 49 4.70 -13.79 -5.10
CA ILE A 49 4.55 -14.89 -6.06
C ILE A 49 5.87 -15.66 -6.10
N ILE A 50 5.81 -16.97 -5.82
CA ILE A 50 6.97 -17.84 -6.00
C ILE A 50 7.03 -18.19 -7.49
N ASN A 51 8.06 -17.68 -8.16
CA ASN A 51 8.28 -17.98 -9.58
C ASN A 51 8.43 -19.50 -9.78
N LYS A 52 7.61 -20.06 -10.69
CA LYS A 52 7.64 -21.48 -11.08
C LYS A 52 9.03 -21.93 -11.55
N TYR A 53 9.81 -21.01 -12.10
CA TYR A 53 11.14 -21.23 -12.67
C TYR A 53 12.27 -20.65 -11.81
N ALA A 54 12.01 -20.41 -10.52
CA ALA A 54 13.04 -19.86 -9.63
C ALA A 54 14.27 -20.77 -9.56
N LYS A 55 15.47 -20.20 -9.77
CA LYS A 55 16.75 -20.92 -9.54
C LYS A 55 16.97 -21.28 -8.07
N HIS A 56 16.33 -20.55 -7.16
CA HIS A 56 16.39 -20.77 -5.70
C HIS A 56 14.98 -20.94 -5.11
N PRO A 57 14.24 -22.01 -5.46
CA PRO A 57 12.83 -22.15 -5.09
C PRO A 57 12.65 -22.32 -3.57
N ASN A 58 13.60 -22.98 -2.90
CA ASN A 58 13.55 -23.16 -1.44
C ASN A 58 13.81 -21.85 -0.69
N ALA A 59 14.72 -21.00 -1.18
CA ALA A 59 14.93 -19.67 -0.61
C ALA A 59 13.69 -18.78 -0.81
N ALA A 60 13.03 -18.85 -1.96
CA ALA A 60 11.79 -18.11 -2.20
C ALA A 60 10.65 -18.57 -1.27
N LYS A 61 10.52 -19.89 -1.05
CA LYS A 61 9.57 -20.45 -0.08
C LYS A 61 9.88 -19.99 1.34
N LEU A 62 11.15 -20.05 1.76
CA LEU A 62 11.60 -19.60 3.07
C LEU A 62 11.36 -18.09 3.29
N ALA A 63 11.60 -17.27 2.27
CA ALA A 63 11.33 -15.84 2.34
C ALA A 63 9.82 -15.57 2.52
N ARG A 64 8.96 -16.28 1.78
CA ARG A 64 7.51 -16.19 1.97
C ARG A 64 7.10 -16.60 3.40
N GLU A 65 7.65 -17.71 3.89
CA GLU A 65 7.39 -18.18 5.26
C GLU A 65 7.79 -17.12 6.29
N TYR A 66 8.99 -16.55 6.16
CA TYR A 66 9.45 -15.47 7.04
C TYR A 66 8.55 -14.23 6.97
N ILE A 67 8.13 -13.80 5.77
CA ILE A 67 7.24 -12.64 5.59
C ILE A 67 5.91 -12.85 6.34
N PHE A 68 5.38 -14.08 6.39
CA PHE A 68 4.15 -14.41 7.10
C PHE A 68 4.35 -14.81 8.57
N SER A 69 5.57 -15.03 9.02
CA SER A 69 5.92 -15.19 10.44
C SER A 69 5.63 -13.91 11.24
N ASP A 70 5.57 -14.02 12.56
CA ASP A 70 5.31 -12.88 13.44
C ASP A 70 6.37 -11.78 13.28
N ALA A 71 7.65 -12.16 13.15
CA ALA A 71 8.73 -11.22 12.90
C ALA A 71 8.58 -10.49 11.57
N GLY A 72 8.20 -11.20 10.49
CA GLY A 72 7.97 -10.59 9.18
C GLY A 72 6.78 -9.64 9.18
N GLN A 73 5.69 -10.02 9.84
CA GLN A 73 4.49 -9.18 9.97
C GLN A 73 4.76 -7.93 10.81
N ILE A 74 5.52 -8.04 11.91
CA ILE A 74 5.96 -6.87 12.70
C ILE A 74 6.87 -5.97 11.88
N ASN A 75 7.75 -6.53 11.04
CA ASN A 75 8.61 -5.73 10.15
C ASN A 75 7.79 -4.95 9.12
N LEU A 76 6.74 -5.54 8.54
CA LEU A 76 5.81 -4.83 7.66
C LEU A 76 5.09 -3.69 8.43
N ALA A 77 4.67 -3.96 9.66
CA ALA A 77 4.03 -2.96 10.51
C ALA A 77 4.95 -1.78 10.84
N ARG A 78 6.23 -2.02 11.11
CA ARG A 78 7.25 -0.97 11.29
C ARG A 78 7.43 -0.11 10.04
N GLY A 79 7.19 -0.69 8.86
CA GLY A 79 7.13 0.00 7.57
C GLY A 79 5.77 0.65 7.28
N TYR A 80 4.93 0.86 8.30
CA TYR A 80 3.59 1.47 8.24
C TYR A 80 2.48 0.62 7.59
N ALA A 81 2.77 -0.58 7.08
CA ALA A 81 1.76 -1.43 6.46
C ALA A 81 0.89 -2.13 7.52
N ARG A 82 -0.41 -2.28 7.27
CA ARG A 82 -1.28 -3.11 8.12
C ARG A 82 -0.99 -4.60 7.89
N PRO A 83 -0.54 -5.36 8.90
CA PRO A 83 -0.26 -6.78 8.72
C PRO A 83 -1.53 -7.59 8.47
N ILE A 84 -1.49 -8.58 7.58
CA ILE A 84 -2.65 -9.43 7.27
C ILE A 84 -3.03 -10.33 8.45
N ARG A 85 -2.05 -10.68 9.30
CA ARG A 85 -2.26 -11.47 10.53
C ARG A 85 -2.42 -10.59 11.78
N ALA A 86 -2.73 -9.30 11.63
CA ALA A 86 -2.75 -8.35 12.76
C ALA A 86 -3.61 -8.81 13.96
N GLU A 87 -4.72 -9.51 13.72
CA GLU A 87 -5.59 -10.04 14.79
C GLU A 87 -4.95 -11.13 15.64
N HIS A 88 -3.89 -11.76 15.14
CA HIS A 88 -3.13 -12.82 15.81
C HIS A 88 -1.78 -12.33 16.32
N LEU A 89 -1.52 -11.02 16.29
CA LEU A 89 -0.23 -10.44 16.62
C LEU A 89 -0.38 -9.40 17.73
N THR A 90 0.51 -9.47 18.71
CA THR A 90 0.69 -8.35 19.65
C THR A 90 1.64 -7.36 19.00
N LEU A 91 1.10 -6.26 18.46
CA LEU A 91 1.93 -5.21 17.89
C LEU A 91 2.65 -4.42 18.98
N PRO A 92 3.97 -4.18 18.84
CA PRO A 92 4.71 -3.27 19.70
C PRO A 92 4.11 -1.86 19.74
N ASP A 93 4.26 -1.16 20.86
CA ASP A 93 3.66 0.18 21.02
C ASP A 93 4.28 1.23 20.10
N ASP A 94 5.57 1.09 19.75
CA ASP A 94 6.25 1.95 18.78
C ASP A 94 5.65 1.86 17.37
N VAL A 95 5.06 0.71 17.03
CA VAL A 95 4.36 0.49 15.76
C VAL A 95 2.97 1.12 15.79
N LYS A 96 2.22 0.96 16.88
CA LYS A 96 0.88 1.56 17.01
C LYS A 96 0.93 3.08 16.90
N ALA A 97 1.93 3.70 17.52
CA ALA A 97 2.12 5.16 17.50
C ALA A 97 2.45 5.74 16.11
N LYS A 98 2.83 4.89 15.16
CA LYS A 98 3.22 5.27 13.80
C LYS A 98 2.06 5.25 12.79
N LEU A 99 0.97 4.58 13.12
CA LEU A 99 -0.18 4.44 12.23
C LEU A 99 -1.06 5.70 12.27
N LEU A 100 -1.82 5.93 11.20
CA LEU A 100 -2.83 6.99 11.18
C LEU A 100 -3.97 6.69 12.19
N PRO A 101 -4.68 7.72 12.67
CA PRO A 101 -5.84 7.53 13.53
C PRO A 101 -6.87 6.60 12.88
N ALA A 102 -7.39 5.64 13.64
CA ALA A 102 -8.34 4.64 13.15
C ALA A 102 -9.62 5.27 12.57
N GLU A 103 -10.02 6.45 13.05
CA GLU A 103 -11.19 7.19 12.56
C GLU A 103 -11.10 7.55 11.08
N GLN A 104 -9.89 7.82 10.55
CA GLN A 104 -9.72 8.15 9.14
C GLN A 104 -10.11 6.98 8.22
N TYR A 105 -10.10 5.75 8.73
CA TYR A 105 -10.41 4.54 7.96
C TYR A 105 -11.91 4.16 8.00
N LYS A 106 -12.78 4.96 8.63
CA LYS A 106 -14.20 4.64 8.80
C LYS A 106 -14.91 4.22 7.50
N ASN A 107 -14.57 4.87 6.38
CA ASN A 107 -15.17 4.61 5.07
C ASN A 107 -14.21 3.85 4.12
N ALA A 108 -13.07 3.39 4.62
CA ALA A 108 -12.17 2.53 3.88
C ALA A 108 -12.67 1.07 3.94
N HIS A 109 -12.85 0.44 2.79
CA HIS A 109 -13.49 -0.87 2.71
C HIS A 109 -12.75 -1.81 1.75
N PRO A 110 -12.81 -3.14 1.96
CA PRO A 110 -12.20 -4.09 1.05
C PRO A 110 -12.99 -4.17 -0.26
N ILE A 111 -12.32 -4.70 -1.30
CA ILE A 111 -12.97 -5.08 -2.55
C ILE A 111 -13.96 -6.22 -2.26
N ALA A 112 -15.25 -5.97 -2.50
CA ALA A 112 -16.32 -6.93 -2.19
C ALA A 112 -16.39 -8.11 -3.16
N ASP A 113 -16.14 -7.88 -4.45
CA ASP A 113 -16.14 -8.91 -5.50
C ASP A 113 -14.74 -8.98 -6.16
N PRO A 114 -13.91 -9.96 -5.76
CA PRO A 114 -12.57 -10.13 -6.34
C PRO A 114 -12.58 -10.47 -7.83
N ALA A 115 -13.59 -11.21 -8.31
CA ALA A 115 -13.66 -11.63 -9.71
C ALA A 115 -14.02 -10.45 -10.62
N ALA A 116 -15.00 -9.64 -10.21
CA ALA A 116 -15.33 -8.39 -10.88
C ALA A 116 -14.13 -7.43 -10.89
N TRP A 117 -13.44 -7.30 -9.75
CA TRP A 117 -12.22 -6.48 -9.67
C TRP A 117 -11.14 -6.95 -10.63
N GLU A 118 -10.86 -8.25 -10.73
CA GLU A 118 -9.87 -8.78 -11.66
C GLU A 118 -10.23 -8.43 -13.11
N GLN A 119 -11.49 -8.57 -13.48
CA GLN A 119 -11.97 -8.22 -14.82
C GLN A 119 -11.82 -6.72 -15.10
N SER A 120 -12.29 -5.87 -14.19
CA SER A 120 -12.22 -4.41 -14.34
C SER A 120 -10.78 -3.90 -14.33
N ALA A 121 -9.93 -4.40 -13.44
CA ALA A 121 -8.52 -4.01 -13.35
C ALA A 121 -7.73 -4.35 -14.62
N LYS A 122 -8.04 -5.48 -15.28
CA LYS A 122 -7.45 -5.84 -16.59
C LYS A 122 -7.89 -4.91 -17.71
N ALA A 123 -9.14 -4.43 -17.68
CA ALA A 123 -9.68 -3.51 -18.67
C ALA A 123 -9.23 -2.05 -18.46
N LEU A 124 -8.93 -1.67 -17.21
CA LEU A 124 -8.65 -0.30 -16.80
C LEU A 124 -7.57 0.41 -17.62
N PRO A 125 -6.40 -0.18 -17.97
CA PRO A 125 -5.38 0.54 -18.73
C PRO A 125 -5.89 1.07 -20.08
N ARG A 126 -6.70 0.27 -20.78
CA ARG A 126 -7.32 0.66 -22.04
C ARG A 126 -8.37 1.75 -21.82
N LEU A 127 -9.25 1.54 -20.84
CA LEU A 127 -10.31 2.52 -20.53
C LEU A 127 -9.72 3.86 -20.10
N TRP A 128 -8.62 3.86 -19.36
CA TRP A 128 -7.91 5.07 -18.95
C TRP A 128 -7.34 5.83 -20.15
N GLN A 129 -6.76 5.11 -21.11
CA GLN A 129 -6.26 5.70 -22.35
C GLN A 129 -7.40 6.35 -23.16
N GLU A 130 -8.50 5.63 -23.34
CA GLU A 130 -9.62 6.03 -24.21
C GLU A 130 -10.48 7.14 -23.57
N ASN A 131 -10.63 7.15 -22.24
CA ASN A 131 -11.60 8.01 -21.56
C ASN A 131 -10.98 9.11 -20.69
N VAL A 132 -9.67 9.07 -20.44
CA VAL A 132 -8.99 10.08 -19.60
C VAL A 132 -7.83 10.71 -20.34
N ILE A 133 -6.81 9.92 -20.72
CA ILE A 133 -5.59 10.47 -21.33
C ILE A 133 -5.90 11.22 -22.63
N MET A 134 -6.83 10.72 -23.45
CA MET A 134 -7.22 11.39 -24.70
C MET A 134 -7.73 12.83 -24.49
N PHE A 135 -8.22 13.17 -23.30
CA PHE A 135 -8.77 14.48 -22.98
C PHE A 135 -7.85 15.36 -22.12
N MET A 136 -6.67 14.85 -21.72
CA MET A 136 -5.68 15.65 -21.02
C MET A 136 -4.99 16.59 -22.02
N GLN A 137 -5.27 17.89 -21.94
CA GLN A 137 -4.55 18.90 -22.72
C GLN A 137 -3.09 19.00 -22.22
N GLN A 138 -2.15 19.12 -23.16
CA GLN A 138 -0.72 19.33 -22.88
C GLN A 138 -0.46 20.74 -22.36
#